data_AF-A0A8S1V4I5-F1
#
_entry.id   AF-A0A8S1V4I5-F1
#
_cell.length_a   1.000
_cell.length_b   1.000
_cell.length_c   1.000
_cell.angle_alpha   90.00
_cell.angle_beta   90.00
_cell.angle_gamma   90.00
#
_symmetry.space_group_name_H-M   'P 1'
#
loop_
_entity.id
_entity.type
_entity.pdbx_description
1 polymer ?
#
loop_
_entity_poly.entity_id
_entity_poly.type
_entity_poly.pdbx_seq_one_letter_code
_entity_poly.pdbx_strand_id
1 'polypeptide(L)'
;MFQEFLDGLGSLKHKPVALKQVKKILKIEEKSLPKNITNYFVEFTKHTSHKWQRKDKMIFIWTTLKYLEKQGRTDLKPNDDDWIALSEILGAPPELLNSKWIGMLKTDLKQSPWTPEEDDLLRKVMTQKFISWTHVALEYNRASPIMRHAKQVRERWNNYLDPDLNKCPWTESEQIQLLQLVQNQGKKWSVISKQIKGRTENQVKNAYNSLINSYRRNHMQTLDSDEIIVSKLLSKLDPPLLQANASTPMIQPMPTLQQQLLMQALLIERLKSMAFFAQLPGFLAAQQQQS
;
A
#
# COMPACT_ATOMS: atom_id res chain seq x y z
N MET A 1 -43.38 -2.60 -4.78
CA MET A 1 -42.16 -2.38 -3.99
C MET A 1 -41.84 -0.92 -3.69
N PHE A 2 -41.35 -0.09 -4.63
CA PHE A 2 -40.97 1.30 -4.28
C PHE A 2 -42.14 2.16 -3.79
N GLN A 3 -43.30 2.09 -4.46
CA GLN A 3 -44.48 2.83 -4.02
C GLN A 3 -44.98 2.36 -2.65
N GLU A 4 -45.00 1.06 -2.39
CA GLU A 4 -45.34 0.49 -1.09
C GLU A 4 -44.35 0.92 0.01
N PHE A 5 -43.06 1.02 -0.32
CA PHE A 5 -42.07 1.59 0.59
C PHE A 5 -42.39 3.05 0.93
N LEU A 6 -42.72 3.88 -0.08
CA LEU A 6 -43.12 5.28 0.15
C LEU A 6 -44.38 5.40 0.99
N ASP A 7 -45.37 4.55 0.76
CA ASP A 7 -46.62 4.55 1.51
C ASP A 7 -46.35 4.11 2.96
N GLY A 8 -45.51 3.09 3.14
CA GLY A 8 -45.06 2.60 4.43
C GLY A 8 -44.12 3.54 5.20
N LEU A 9 -43.67 4.65 4.62
CA LEU A 9 -42.97 5.72 5.35
C LEU A 9 -43.96 6.69 6.04
N GLY A 10 -45.22 6.75 5.62
CA GLY A 10 -46.22 7.64 6.20
C GLY A 10 -45.75 9.11 6.22
N SER A 11 -45.69 9.71 7.42
CA SER A 11 -45.22 11.09 7.62
C SER A 11 -43.69 11.26 7.51
N LEU A 12 -42.91 10.17 7.63
CA LEU A 12 -41.44 10.22 7.56
C LEU A 12 -40.92 10.63 6.19
N LYS A 13 -41.70 10.40 5.12
CA LYS A 13 -41.33 10.78 3.74
C LYS A 13 -41.13 12.30 3.58
N HIS A 14 -41.86 13.08 4.38
CA HIS A 14 -41.83 14.55 4.35
C HIS A 14 -40.88 15.15 5.38
N LYS A 15 -40.42 14.36 6.36
CA LYS A 15 -39.42 14.83 7.32
C LYS A 15 -38.08 15.06 6.60
N PRO A 16 -37.41 16.21 6.80
CA PRO A 16 -36.10 16.43 6.25
C PRO A 16 -35.12 15.38 6.79
N VAL A 17 -34.25 14.86 5.93
CA VAL A 17 -33.25 13.88 6.36
C VAL A 17 -32.28 14.54 7.33
N ALA A 18 -31.81 13.82 8.37
CA ALA A 18 -30.84 14.35 9.33
C ALA A 18 -29.50 14.77 8.66
N LEU A 19 -29.43 16.04 8.24
CA LEU A 19 -28.38 16.55 7.35
C LEU A 19 -27.00 16.58 7.97
N LYS A 20 -26.89 16.66 9.31
CA LYS A 20 -25.58 16.77 9.98
C LYS A 20 -24.68 15.58 9.64
N GLN A 21 -25.24 14.38 9.57
CA GLN A 21 -24.50 13.15 9.31
C GLN A 21 -24.33 12.91 7.80
N VAL A 22 -25.35 13.19 6.99
CA VAL A 22 -25.31 13.12 5.52
C VAL A 22 -24.30 14.11 4.94
N LYS A 23 -24.26 15.34 5.44
CA LYS A 23 -23.30 16.37 5.01
C LYS A 23 -21.88 15.99 5.42
N LYS A 24 -21.69 15.35 6.58
CA LYS A 24 -20.39 14.85 7.06
C LYS A 24 -19.87 13.65 6.23
N ILE A 25 -20.76 12.73 5.85
CA ILE A 25 -20.39 11.44 5.24
C ILE A 25 -20.46 11.48 3.70
N LEU A 26 -21.40 12.23 3.13
CA LEU A 26 -21.65 12.29 1.69
C LEU A 26 -21.35 13.67 1.08
N LYS A 27 -21.11 14.72 1.90
CA LYS A 27 -20.91 16.12 1.45
C LYS A 27 -21.98 16.60 0.48
N ILE A 28 -23.21 16.13 0.68
CA ILE A 28 -24.36 16.54 -0.12
C ILE A 28 -25.12 17.61 0.66
N GLU A 29 -25.42 18.71 0.00
CA GLU A 29 -26.33 19.73 0.53
C GLU A 29 -27.78 19.25 0.40
N GLU A 30 -28.61 19.53 1.40
CA GLU A 30 -30.04 19.15 1.41
C GLU A 30 -30.77 19.52 0.12
N LYS A 31 -30.49 20.70 -0.42
CA LYS A 31 -31.08 21.20 -1.67
C LYS A 31 -30.80 20.31 -2.90
N SER A 32 -29.81 19.42 -2.80
CA SER A 32 -29.47 18.44 -3.84
C SER A 32 -30.32 17.17 -3.77
N LEU A 33 -31.00 16.92 -2.64
CA LEU A 33 -31.90 15.77 -2.50
C LEU A 33 -33.25 16.07 -3.20
N PRO A 34 -33.91 15.05 -3.76
CA PRO A 34 -35.16 15.24 -4.49
C PRO A 34 -36.27 15.77 -3.57
N LYS A 35 -36.95 16.84 -4.00
CA LYS A 35 -38.17 17.34 -3.32
C LYS A 35 -39.39 16.44 -3.57
N ASN A 36 -39.46 15.82 -4.75
CA ASN A 36 -40.46 14.84 -5.12
C ASN A 36 -39.74 13.56 -5.61
N ILE A 37 -39.67 12.56 -4.73
CA ILE A 37 -38.89 11.35 -4.97
C ILE A 37 -39.52 10.44 -6.04
N THR A 38 -40.84 10.46 -6.21
CA THR A 38 -41.57 9.56 -7.11
C THR A 38 -41.21 9.82 -8.58
N ASN A 39 -41.17 11.10 -9.00
CA ASN A 39 -40.79 11.46 -10.38
C ASN A 39 -39.35 11.04 -10.69
N TYR A 40 -38.47 11.16 -9.70
CA TYR A 40 -37.07 10.77 -9.81
C TYR A 40 -36.92 9.26 -9.94
N PHE A 41 -37.66 8.46 -9.15
CA PHE A 41 -37.62 7.01 -9.24
C PHE A 41 -38.06 6.47 -10.61
N VAL A 42 -39.11 7.06 -11.20
CA VAL A 42 -39.56 6.71 -12.56
C VAL A 42 -38.47 6.96 -13.62
N GLU A 43 -37.61 7.96 -13.43
CA GLU A 43 -36.44 8.19 -14.29
C GLU A 43 -35.32 7.17 -14.00
N PHE A 44 -35.08 6.84 -12.73
CA PHE A 44 -34.05 5.88 -12.31
C PHE A 44 -34.25 4.49 -12.93
N THR A 45 -35.47 3.97 -12.91
CA THR A 45 -35.79 2.64 -13.46
C THR A 45 -35.62 2.56 -14.98
N LYS A 46 -35.59 3.69 -15.69
CA LYS A 46 -35.35 3.73 -17.16
C LYS A 46 -33.87 3.62 -17.52
N HIS A 47 -32.97 3.85 -16.57
CA HIS A 47 -31.54 4.05 -16.82
C HIS A 47 -30.62 3.22 -15.91
N THR A 48 -31.08 2.07 -15.39
CA THR A 48 -30.30 1.13 -14.56
C THR A 48 -29.17 0.45 -15.35
N SER A 49 -28.23 1.29 -15.77
CA SER A 49 -26.97 0.99 -16.44
C SER A 49 -25.84 0.96 -15.41
N HIS A 50 -24.70 0.40 -15.80
CA HIS A 50 -23.46 0.44 -15.01
C HIS A 50 -22.99 1.88 -14.69
N LYS A 51 -23.41 2.89 -15.47
CA LYS A 51 -22.99 4.29 -15.35
C LYS A 51 -24.08 5.17 -14.71
N TRP A 52 -24.10 5.17 -13.38
CA TRP A 52 -25.02 5.98 -12.57
C TRP A 52 -24.75 7.49 -12.71
N GLN A 53 -25.79 8.22 -13.09
CA GLN A 53 -25.81 9.67 -13.18
C GLN A 53 -26.01 10.33 -11.81
N ARG A 54 -25.93 11.66 -11.75
CA ARG A 54 -26.10 12.40 -10.49
C ARG A 54 -27.48 12.12 -9.85
N LYS A 55 -28.54 12.07 -10.66
CA LYS A 55 -29.91 11.82 -10.18
C LYS A 55 -30.05 10.44 -9.53
N ASP A 56 -29.52 9.41 -10.17
CA ASP A 56 -29.54 8.02 -9.67
C ASP A 56 -28.90 7.91 -8.29
N LYS A 57 -27.76 8.57 -8.13
CA LYS A 57 -27.05 8.66 -6.86
C LYS A 57 -27.89 9.34 -5.79
N MET A 58 -28.61 10.41 -6.11
CA MET A 58 -29.44 11.13 -5.13
C MET A 58 -30.63 10.29 -4.68
N ILE A 59 -31.27 9.56 -5.58
CA ILE A 59 -32.40 8.68 -5.26
C ILE A 59 -31.96 7.55 -4.36
N PHE A 60 -30.87 6.88 -4.72
CA PHE A 60 -30.32 5.81 -3.91
C PHE A 60 -29.91 6.33 -2.53
N ILE A 61 -29.22 7.46 -2.47
CA ILE A 61 -28.84 8.09 -1.19
C ILE A 61 -30.06 8.36 -0.33
N TRP A 62 -31.07 9.03 -0.89
CA TRP A 62 -32.30 9.33 -0.18
C TRP A 62 -33.03 8.07 0.29
N THR A 63 -33.13 7.05 -0.56
CA THR A 63 -33.84 5.80 -0.26
C THR A 63 -33.15 5.05 0.88
N THR A 64 -31.83 4.88 0.81
CA THR A 64 -31.03 4.26 1.88
C THR A 64 -31.18 5.01 3.19
N LEU A 65 -31.16 6.34 3.15
CA LEU A 65 -31.31 7.18 4.35
C LEU A 65 -32.68 6.99 5.00
N LYS A 66 -33.75 7.01 4.20
CA LYS A 66 -35.11 6.83 4.69
C LYS A 66 -35.40 5.42 5.17
N TYR A 67 -34.81 4.44 4.51
CA TYR A 67 -34.88 3.05 4.96
C TYR A 67 -34.23 2.89 6.34
N LEU A 68 -32.99 3.36 6.54
CA LEU A 68 -32.32 3.27 7.85
C LEU A 68 -33.05 4.07 8.93
N GLU A 69 -33.55 5.27 8.61
CA GLU A 69 -34.33 6.10 9.54
C GLU A 69 -35.63 5.40 9.99
N LYS A 70 -36.29 4.68 9.08
CA LYS A 70 -37.46 3.85 9.41
C LYS A 70 -37.12 2.72 10.39
N GLN A 71 -35.90 2.18 10.31
CA GLN A 71 -35.37 1.19 11.26
C GLN A 71 -34.81 1.83 12.55
N GLY A 72 -34.94 3.14 12.74
CA GLY A 72 -34.40 3.87 13.90
C GLY A 72 -32.88 4.04 13.89
N ARG A 73 -32.22 3.78 12.76
CA ARG A 73 -30.76 3.83 12.61
C ARG A 73 -30.32 5.08 11.84
N THR A 74 -29.24 5.70 12.30
CA THR A 74 -28.65 6.90 11.68
C THR A 74 -27.15 6.75 11.37
N ASP A 75 -26.58 5.56 11.63
CA ASP A 75 -25.17 5.22 11.46
C ASP A 75 -24.68 5.33 9.99
N LEU A 76 -25.58 5.26 9.02
CA LEU A 76 -25.29 5.24 7.57
C LEU A 76 -24.46 4.04 7.14
N LYS A 77 -24.64 2.91 7.84
CA LYS A 77 -23.91 1.66 7.58
C LYS A 77 -24.88 0.51 7.29
N PRO A 78 -25.42 0.42 6.07
CA PRO A 78 -26.28 -0.71 5.72
C PRO A 78 -25.50 -2.04 5.83
N ASN A 79 -26.11 -3.04 6.47
CA ASN A 79 -25.61 -4.42 6.55
C ASN A 79 -26.13 -5.26 5.36
N ASP A 80 -25.83 -6.57 5.35
CA ASP A 80 -26.23 -7.43 4.23
C ASP A 80 -27.76 -7.55 4.08
N ASP A 81 -28.53 -7.62 5.18
CA ASP A 81 -29.99 -7.63 5.15
C ASP A 81 -30.57 -6.30 4.63
N ASP A 82 -29.97 -5.18 5.02
CA ASP A 82 -30.34 -3.86 4.52
C ASP A 82 -30.14 -3.76 3.00
N TRP A 83 -29.07 -4.37 2.46
CA TRP A 83 -28.83 -4.39 1.01
C TRP A 83 -29.84 -5.25 0.27
N ILE A 84 -30.29 -6.36 0.86
CA ILE A 84 -31.37 -7.20 0.30
C ILE A 84 -32.67 -6.40 0.23
N ALA A 85 -33.06 -5.75 1.33
CA ALA A 85 -34.27 -4.93 1.36
C ALA A 85 -34.19 -3.74 0.38
N LEU A 86 -33.04 -3.06 0.31
CA LEU A 86 -32.84 -1.96 -0.64
C LEU A 86 -32.81 -2.44 -2.10
N SER A 87 -32.35 -3.66 -2.36
CA SER A 87 -32.40 -4.29 -3.68
C SER A 87 -33.84 -4.50 -4.15
N GLU A 88 -34.74 -4.94 -3.27
CA GLU A 88 -36.17 -5.07 -3.58
C GLU A 88 -36.83 -3.71 -3.83
N ILE A 89 -36.46 -2.69 -3.06
CA ILE A 89 -37.01 -1.34 -3.19
C ILE A 89 -36.55 -0.67 -4.49
N LEU A 90 -35.27 -0.81 -4.84
CA LEU A 90 -34.65 -0.11 -5.97
C LEU A 90 -34.60 -0.93 -7.26
N GLY A 91 -34.84 -2.24 -7.20
CA GLY A 91 -34.77 -3.13 -8.35
C GLY A 91 -33.34 -3.30 -8.90
N ALA A 92 -32.33 -3.30 -8.03
CA ALA A 92 -30.92 -3.42 -8.41
C ALA A 92 -30.17 -4.38 -7.46
N PRO A 93 -29.21 -5.19 -7.96
CA PRO A 93 -28.55 -6.22 -7.15
C PRO A 93 -27.90 -5.66 -5.86
N PRO A 94 -27.98 -6.37 -4.72
CA PRO A 94 -27.42 -5.93 -3.44
C PRO A 94 -25.93 -5.55 -3.51
N GLU A 95 -25.13 -6.35 -4.24
CA GLU A 95 -23.69 -6.15 -4.38
C GLU A 95 -23.37 -4.87 -5.17
N LEU A 96 -24.20 -4.58 -6.18
CA LEU A 96 -24.10 -3.34 -6.96
C LEU A 96 -24.41 -2.14 -6.07
N LEU A 97 -25.49 -2.19 -5.29
CA LEU A 97 -25.88 -1.12 -4.38
C LEU A 97 -24.78 -0.86 -3.34
N ASN A 98 -24.27 -1.91 -2.70
CA ASN A 98 -23.19 -1.79 -1.71
C ASN A 98 -21.92 -1.16 -2.33
N SER A 99 -21.51 -1.65 -3.50
CA SER A 99 -20.36 -1.09 -4.24
C SER A 99 -20.57 0.40 -4.60
N LYS A 100 -21.75 0.77 -5.08
CA LYS A 100 -22.09 2.17 -5.39
C LYS A 100 -22.11 3.03 -4.14
N TRP A 101 -22.65 2.53 -3.03
CA TRP A 101 -22.68 3.25 -1.75
C TRP A 101 -21.28 3.59 -1.30
N ILE A 102 -20.39 2.59 -1.21
CA ILE A 102 -18.98 2.78 -0.83
C ILE A 102 -18.28 3.76 -1.77
N GLY A 103 -18.56 3.69 -3.07
CA GLY A 103 -17.99 4.62 -4.06
C GLY A 103 -18.55 6.06 -3.96
N MET A 104 -19.73 6.24 -3.38
CA MET A 104 -20.40 7.54 -3.20
C MET A 104 -20.13 8.20 -1.85
N LEU A 105 -19.62 7.46 -0.87
CA LEU A 105 -19.15 8.00 0.40
C LEU A 105 -18.08 9.07 0.13
N LYS A 106 -18.49 10.31 -0.12
CA LYS A 106 -17.60 11.47 -0.14
C LYS A 106 -17.37 11.90 1.29
N THR A 107 -16.93 10.96 2.11
CA THR A 107 -16.55 11.27 3.47
C THR A 107 -15.52 12.39 3.41
N ASP A 108 -15.55 13.28 4.39
CA ASP A 108 -14.33 13.95 4.85
C ASP A 108 -13.32 12.87 5.35
N LEU A 109 -12.92 11.94 4.47
CA LEU A 109 -11.72 11.13 4.55
C LEU A 109 -10.49 12.03 4.29
N LYS A 110 -10.48 13.22 4.89
CA LYS A 110 -9.20 13.83 5.22
C LYS A 110 -8.59 12.92 6.30
N GLN A 111 -7.78 11.98 5.82
CA GLN A 111 -6.58 11.50 6.51
C GLN A 111 -6.76 11.17 7.99
N SER A 112 -7.74 10.34 8.40
CA SER A 112 -7.48 9.62 9.64
C SER A 112 -6.26 8.73 9.35
N PRO A 113 -5.16 8.88 10.10
CA PRO A 113 -4.04 7.98 9.97
C PRO A 113 -4.57 6.56 10.18
N TRP A 114 -4.04 5.62 9.43
CA TRP A 114 -4.33 4.21 9.64
C TRP A 114 -3.85 3.84 11.04
N THR A 115 -4.74 3.28 11.85
CA THR A 115 -4.38 2.81 13.19
C THR A 115 -3.79 1.39 13.11
N PRO A 116 -3.02 0.96 14.12
CA PRO A 116 -2.55 -0.42 14.20
C PRO A 116 -3.70 -1.45 14.14
N GLU A 117 -4.84 -1.13 14.76
CA GLU A 117 -6.02 -2.00 14.75
C GLU A 117 -6.63 -2.13 13.35
N GLU A 118 -6.66 -1.04 12.57
CA GLU A 118 -7.08 -1.09 11.16
C GLU A 118 -6.09 -1.92 10.31
N ASP A 119 -4.79 -1.80 10.59
CA ASP A 119 -3.75 -2.56 9.88
C ASP A 119 -3.88 -4.06 10.15
N ASP A 120 -4.10 -4.45 11.41
CA ASP A 120 -4.28 -5.85 11.80
C ASP A 120 -5.56 -6.45 11.20
N LEU A 121 -6.63 -5.66 11.19
CA LEU A 121 -7.85 -6.05 10.49
C LEU A 121 -7.61 -6.26 8.99
N LEU A 122 -6.91 -5.32 8.35
CA LEU A 122 -6.62 -5.44 6.92
C LEU A 122 -5.71 -6.64 6.61
N ARG A 123 -4.72 -6.95 7.46
CA ARG A 123 -3.94 -8.20 7.36
C ARG A 123 -4.83 -9.43 7.47
N LYS A 124 -5.75 -9.45 8.43
CA LYS A 124 -6.69 -10.56 8.61
C LYS A 124 -7.56 -10.76 7.37
N VAL A 125 -8.11 -9.68 6.82
CA VAL A 125 -8.90 -9.72 5.57
C VAL A 125 -8.07 -10.34 4.46
N MET A 126 -6.85 -9.85 4.25
CA MET A 126 -5.94 -10.26 3.17
C MET A 126 -5.39 -11.69 3.27
N THR A 127 -5.74 -12.45 4.33
CA THR A 127 -5.49 -13.90 4.38
C THR A 127 -6.30 -14.69 3.34
N GLN A 128 -7.42 -14.12 2.90
CA GLN A 128 -8.27 -14.70 1.86
C GLN A 128 -7.87 -14.20 0.47
N LYS A 129 -8.16 -14.99 -0.57
CA LYS A 129 -7.92 -14.59 -1.96
C LYS A 129 -9.10 -13.75 -2.46
N PHE A 130 -8.80 -12.56 -2.99
CA PHE A 130 -9.79 -11.67 -3.57
C PHE A 130 -9.52 -11.37 -5.04
N ILE A 131 -10.61 -11.18 -5.79
CA ILE A 131 -10.58 -10.91 -7.23
C ILE A 131 -10.35 -9.41 -7.51
N SER A 132 -10.69 -8.52 -6.57
CA SER A 132 -10.53 -7.07 -6.75
C SER A 132 -10.38 -6.31 -5.43
N TRP A 133 -9.73 -5.15 -5.48
CA TRP A 133 -9.62 -4.21 -4.34
C TRP A 133 -10.97 -3.69 -3.86
N THR A 134 -11.99 -3.68 -4.72
CA THR A 134 -13.37 -3.36 -4.34
C THR A 134 -13.91 -4.41 -3.38
N HIS A 135 -13.67 -5.69 -3.67
CA HIS A 135 -14.05 -6.80 -2.80
C HIS A 135 -13.30 -6.71 -1.46
N VAL A 136 -11.99 -6.47 -1.46
CA VAL A 136 -11.20 -6.31 -0.22
C VAL A 136 -11.77 -5.19 0.65
N ALA A 137 -12.12 -4.05 0.06
CA ALA A 137 -12.69 -2.93 0.82
C ALA A 137 -14.10 -3.23 1.37
N LEU A 138 -14.90 -4.05 0.67
CA LEU A 138 -16.18 -4.51 1.18
C LEU A 138 -15.98 -5.35 2.45
N GLU A 139 -15.13 -6.37 2.41
CA GLU A 139 -14.85 -7.22 3.59
C GLU A 139 -14.23 -6.42 4.75
N TYR A 140 -13.27 -5.56 4.44
CA TYR A 140 -12.69 -4.66 5.43
C TYR A 140 -13.75 -3.78 6.10
N ASN A 141 -14.65 -3.16 5.31
CA ASN A 141 -15.67 -2.27 5.84
C ASN A 141 -16.80 -2.99 6.59
N ARG A 142 -17.01 -4.29 6.36
CA ARG A 142 -17.95 -5.10 7.16
C ARG A 142 -17.47 -5.25 8.60
N ALA A 143 -16.18 -5.41 8.80
CA ALA A 143 -15.57 -5.62 10.11
C ALA A 143 -15.01 -4.33 10.76
N SER A 144 -14.81 -3.27 9.98
CA SER A 144 -14.20 -2.03 10.47
C SER A 144 -15.23 -1.01 10.97
N PRO A 145 -14.98 -0.34 12.11
CA PRO A 145 -15.75 0.83 12.50
C PRO A 145 -15.50 2.04 11.59
N ILE A 146 -14.40 2.05 10.82
CA ILE A 146 -14.00 3.13 9.92
C ILE A 146 -14.10 2.66 8.48
N MET A 147 -14.92 3.34 7.68
CA MET A 147 -15.06 3.01 6.27
C MET A 147 -13.87 3.55 5.45
N ARG A 148 -13.27 2.70 4.63
CA ARG A 148 -12.18 3.04 3.69
C ARG A 148 -12.59 2.70 2.26
N HIS A 149 -12.16 3.50 1.30
CA HIS A 149 -12.36 3.18 -0.12
C HIS A 149 -11.38 2.12 -0.62
N ALA A 150 -11.76 1.39 -1.68
CA ALA A 150 -10.90 0.44 -2.39
C ALA A 150 -9.50 1.01 -2.72
N LYS A 151 -9.44 2.28 -3.16
CA LYS A 151 -8.17 2.97 -3.43
C LYS A 151 -7.32 3.10 -2.17
N GLN A 152 -7.90 3.50 -1.05
CA GLN A 152 -7.16 3.71 0.21
C GLN A 152 -6.68 2.38 0.78
N VAL A 153 -7.54 1.35 0.75
CA VAL A 153 -7.20 -0.01 1.19
C VAL A 153 -6.03 -0.56 0.36
N ARG A 154 -6.11 -0.44 -0.98
CA ARG A 154 -5.03 -0.79 -1.90
C ARG A 154 -3.74 -0.03 -1.59
N GLU A 155 -3.81 1.28 -1.46
CA GLU A 155 -2.64 2.13 -1.18
C GLU A 155 -2.01 1.78 0.17
N ARG A 156 -2.81 1.47 1.19
CA ARG A 156 -2.30 1.05 2.49
C ARG A 156 -1.60 -0.30 2.42
N TRP A 157 -2.24 -1.28 1.78
CA TRP A 157 -1.67 -2.60 1.62
C TRP A 157 -0.35 -2.54 0.86
N ASN A 158 -0.40 -2.07 -0.38
CA ASN A 158 0.72 -2.13 -1.32
C ASN A 158 1.92 -1.27 -0.90
N ASN A 159 1.73 -0.24 -0.07
CA ASN A 159 2.83 0.64 0.34
C ASN A 159 3.35 0.40 1.75
N TYR A 160 2.61 -0.30 2.62
CA TYR A 160 2.96 -0.42 4.04
C TYR A 160 2.78 -1.81 4.64
N LEU A 161 1.71 -2.53 4.28
CA LEU A 161 1.33 -3.76 4.99
C LEU A 161 1.76 -5.03 4.28
N ASP A 162 1.94 -4.98 2.97
CA ASP A 162 2.38 -6.10 2.16
C ASP A 162 3.68 -6.71 2.74
N PRO A 163 3.69 -8.02 3.07
CA PRO A 163 4.82 -8.68 3.70
C PRO A 163 6.07 -8.71 2.81
N ASP A 164 5.92 -8.59 1.48
CA ASP A 164 7.04 -8.60 0.54
C ASP A 164 7.80 -7.26 0.50
N LEU A 165 7.31 -6.25 1.23
CA LEU A 165 7.94 -4.94 1.30
C LEU A 165 9.19 -4.95 2.20
N ASN A 166 10.28 -4.43 1.65
CA ASN A 166 11.47 -4.14 2.42
C ASN A 166 11.27 -2.86 3.26
N LYS A 167 11.22 -3.04 4.58
CA LYS A 167 11.05 -1.98 5.59
C LYS A 167 12.37 -1.52 6.20
N CYS A 168 13.49 -2.15 5.86
CA CYS A 168 14.80 -1.74 6.34
C CYS A 168 15.19 -0.36 5.78
N PRO A 169 16.11 0.36 6.45
CA PRO A 169 16.68 1.60 5.91
C PRO A 169 17.25 1.41 4.50
N TRP A 170 17.32 2.50 3.73
CA TRP A 170 17.94 2.48 2.41
C TRP A 170 19.46 2.33 2.54
N THR A 171 20.00 1.25 1.98
CA THR A 171 21.44 1.02 1.91
C THR A 171 22.10 1.94 0.88
N GLU A 172 23.40 2.18 1.02
CA GLU A 172 24.16 2.99 0.04
C GLU A 172 24.09 2.38 -1.37
N SER A 173 24.16 1.05 -1.48
CA SER A 173 24.02 0.35 -2.77
C SER A 173 22.65 0.61 -3.42
N GLU A 174 21.55 0.53 -2.65
CA GLU A 174 20.21 0.87 -3.15
C GLU A 174 20.12 2.36 -3.55
N GLN A 175 20.78 3.26 -2.82
CA GLN A 175 20.81 4.70 -3.14
C GLN A 175 21.59 4.97 -4.43
N ILE A 176 22.74 4.34 -4.63
CA ILE A 176 23.54 4.41 -5.85
C ILE A 176 22.70 3.90 -7.03
N GLN A 177 22.10 2.72 -6.90
CA GLN A 177 21.23 2.14 -7.92
C GLN A 177 20.06 3.09 -8.24
N LEU A 178 19.40 3.65 -7.23
CA LEU A 178 18.31 4.62 -7.41
C LEU A 178 18.76 5.84 -8.22
N LEU A 179 19.89 6.44 -7.86
CA LEU A 179 20.41 7.64 -8.52
C LEU A 179 20.84 7.36 -9.96
N GLN A 180 21.52 6.24 -10.22
CA GLN A 180 21.88 5.78 -11.58
C GLN A 180 20.63 5.55 -12.44
N LEU A 181 19.60 4.92 -11.88
CA LEU A 181 18.34 4.72 -12.58
C LEU A 181 17.65 6.04 -12.90
N VAL A 182 17.62 7.01 -11.97
CA VAL A 182 17.04 8.32 -12.25
C VAL A 182 17.85 9.06 -13.33
N GLN A 183 19.18 8.98 -13.30
CA GLN A 183 20.05 9.59 -14.31
C GLN A 183 19.81 9.00 -15.71
N ASN A 184 19.64 7.68 -15.82
CA ASN A 184 19.53 7.00 -17.11
C ASN A 184 18.13 7.04 -17.74
N GLN A 185 17.07 6.98 -16.94
CA GLN A 185 15.68 6.86 -17.44
C GLN A 185 14.72 7.95 -16.92
N GLY A 186 15.21 8.88 -16.11
CA GLY A 186 14.41 9.95 -15.50
C GLY A 186 13.55 9.47 -14.32
N LYS A 187 12.65 10.34 -13.84
CA LYS A 187 11.78 10.13 -12.66
C LYS A 187 10.61 9.17 -12.92
N LYS A 188 10.85 8.04 -13.60
CA LYS A 188 9.85 7.01 -13.90
C LYS A 188 9.70 6.05 -12.72
N TRP A 189 9.14 6.52 -11.61
CA TRP A 189 9.11 5.80 -10.32
C TRP A 189 8.52 4.38 -10.39
N SER A 190 7.44 4.20 -11.16
CA SER A 190 6.82 2.88 -11.36
C SER A 190 7.73 1.89 -12.08
N VAL A 191 8.61 2.37 -12.98
CA VAL A 191 9.60 1.54 -13.67
C VAL A 191 10.81 1.28 -12.77
N ILE A 192 11.27 2.30 -12.04
CA ILE A 192 12.41 2.20 -11.12
C ILE A 192 12.12 1.22 -9.99
N SER A 193 10.94 1.29 -9.36
CA SER A 193 10.56 0.39 -8.26
C SER A 193 10.57 -1.08 -8.64
N LYS A 194 10.28 -1.42 -9.91
CA LYS A 194 10.40 -2.81 -10.39
C LYS A 194 11.85 -3.32 -10.46
N GLN A 195 12.83 -2.43 -10.47
CA GLN A 195 14.26 -2.76 -10.54
C GLN A 195 14.94 -2.78 -9.17
N ILE A 196 14.29 -2.23 -8.13
CA ILE A 196 14.80 -2.22 -6.75
C ILE A 196 13.91 -3.13 -5.90
N LYS A 197 14.35 -4.37 -5.70
CA LYS A 197 13.56 -5.45 -5.07
C LYS A 197 13.01 -5.02 -3.71
N GLY A 198 11.71 -5.25 -3.50
CA GLY A 198 11.03 -4.96 -2.23
C GLY A 198 10.79 -3.48 -1.94
N ARG A 199 11.13 -2.56 -2.85
CA ARG A 199 10.85 -1.12 -2.71
C ARG A 199 9.68 -0.71 -3.60
N THR A 200 8.71 -0.02 -3.02
CA THR A 200 7.54 0.48 -3.74
C THR A 200 7.86 1.77 -4.50
N GLU A 201 7.02 2.09 -5.48
CA GLU A 201 7.05 3.38 -6.18
C GLU A 201 7.10 4.56 -5.21
N ASN A 202 6.31 4.49 -4.13
CA ASN A 202 6.26 5.54 -3.12
C ASN A 202 7.58 5.62 -2.31
N GLN A 203 8.13 4.47 -1.90
CA GLN A 203 9.42 4.43 -1.20
C GLN A 203 10.56 4.98 -2.06
N VAL A 204 10.63 4.59 -3.33
CA VAL A 204 11.62 5.05 -4.31
C VAL A 204 11.59 6.57 -4.46
N LYS A 205 10.40 7.13 -4.72
CA LYS A 205 10.21 8.59 -4.84
C LYS A 205 10.60 9.33 -3.56
N ASN A 206 10.22 8.78 -2.40
CA ASN A 206 10.53 9.39 -1.10
C ASN A 206 12.02 9.34 -0.77
N ALA A 207 12.71 8.25 -1.12
CA ALA A 207 14.14 8.11 -0.96
C ALA A 207 14.90 9.12 -1.83
N TYR A 208 14.53 9.23 -3.10
CA TYR A 208 15.09 10.23 -4.00
C TYR A 208 14.91 11.65 -3.45
N ASN A 209 13.68 12.03 -3.10
CA ASN A 209 13.40 13.36 -2.56
C ASN A 209 14.18 13.64 -1.26
N SER A 210 14.34 12.62 -0.40
CA SER A 210 15.14 12.72 0.81
C SER A 210 16.61 13.02 0.51
N LEU A 211 17.19 12.32 -0.48
CA LEU A 211 18.57 12.54 -0.92
C LEU A 211 18.77 13.96 -1.49
N ILE A 212 17.90 14.38 -2.43
CA ILE A 212 17.99 15.70 -3.05
C ILE A 212 17.80 16.83 -2.02
N ASN A 213 16.78 16.71 -1.16
CA ASN A 213 16.51 17.72 -0.14
C ASN A 213 17.60 17.77 0.94
N SER A 214 18.22 16.63 1.28
CA SER A 214 19.38 16.61 2.16
C SER A 214 20.57 17.32 1.53
N TYR A 215 20.83 17.08 0.23
CA TYR A 215 21.90 17.76 -0.49
C TYR A 215 21.71 19.27 -0.48
N ARG A 216 20.51 19.75 -0.85
CA ARG A 216 20.17 21.18 -0.86
C ARG A 216 20.31 21.85 0.50
N ARG A 217 19.82 21.20 1.57
CA ARG A 217 19.96 21.73 2.94
C ARG A 217 21.42 21.92 3.36
N ASN A 218 22.30 21.01 2.94
CA ASN A 218 23.73 21.09 3.26
C ASN A 218 24.51 22.07 2.35
N HIS A 219 23.92 22.49 1.21
CA HIS A 219 24.56 23.34 0.20
C HIS A 219 23.66 24.54 -0.14
N MET A 220 23.33 25.34 0.88
CA MET A 220 22.32 26.42 0.87
C MET A 220 22.52 27.54 -0.19
N GLN A 221 23.52 27.46 -1.05
CA GLN A 221 23.87 28.47 -2.05
C GLN A 221 23.83 27.95 -3.51
N THR A 222 23.43 26.69 -3.74
CA THR A 222 23.43 26.11 -5.09
C THR A 222 22.04 26.15 -5.71
N LEU A 223 21.91 26.75 -6.91
CA LEU A 223 20.74 26.62 -7.80
C LEU A 223 20.86 25.40 -8.71
N ASP A 224 21.57 24.36 -8.23
CA ASP A 224 21.84 23.17 -9.02
C ASP A 224 20.54 22.48 -9.40
N SER A 225 20.45 22.11 -10.68
CA SER A 225 19.38 21.25 -11.17
C SER A 225 19.47 19.87 -10.50
N ASP A 226 18.34 19.16 -10.44
CA ASP A 226 18.29 17.79 -9.92
C ASP A 226 19.35 16.88 -10.58
N GLU A 227 19.62 17.04 -11.87
CA GLU A 227 20.61 16.25 -12.63
C GLU A 227 22.05 16.49 -12.14
N ILE A 228 22.39 17.75 -11.84
CA ILE A 228 23.69 18.13 -11.29
C ILE A 228 23.83 17.56 -9.88
N ILE A 229 22.79 17.69 -9.05
CA ILE A 229 22.77 17.15 -7.69
C ILE A 229 22.96 15.63 -7.72
N VAL A 230 22.22 14.92 -8.58
CA VAL A 230 22.35 13.45 -8.75
C VAL A 230 23.77 13.07 -9.12
N SER A 231 24.38 13.77 -10.08
CA SER A 231 25.76 13.49 -10.52
C SER A 231 26.78 13.69 -9.40
N LYS A 232 26.63 14.76 -8.61
CA LYS A 232 27.49 15.02 -7.44
C LYS A 232 27.30 13.96 -6.35
N LEU A 233 26.05 13.57 -6.07
CA LEU A 233 25.76 12.50 -5.11
C LEU A 233 26.36 11.16 -5.53
N LEU A 234 26.24 10.81 -6.82
CA LEU A 234 26.86 9.60 -7.37
C LEU A 234 28.38 9.62 -7.21
N SER A 235 29.06 10.72 -7.56
CA SER A 235 30.52 10.83 -7.38
C SER A 235 30.99 10.68 -5.93
N LYS A 236 30.12 10.93 -4.95
CA LYS A 236 30.43 10.79 -3.52
C LYS A 236 30.18 9.37 -3.01
N LEU A 237 29.09 8.76 -3.44
CA LEU A 237 28.64 7.44 -2.97
C LEU A 237 29.34 6.30 -3.72
N ASP A 238 29.66 6.53 -5.00
CA ASP A 238 30.38 5.63 -5.87
C ASP A 238 31.51 6.43 -6.54
N PRO A 239 32.57 6.79 -5.77
CA PRO A 239 33.69 7.51 -6.35
C PRO A 239 34.26 6.66 -7.49
N PRO A 240 34.45 7.22 -8.69
CA PRO A 240 35.12 6.49 -9.76
C PRO A 240 36.43 6.00 -9.18
N LEU A 241 36.64 4.68 -9.19
CA LEU A 241 37.93 4.11 -8.89
C LEU A 241 38.92 4.95 -9.67
N LEU A 242 39.73 5.74 -8.96
CA LEU A 242 40.89 6.39 -9.55
C LEU A 242 41.53 5.31 -10.40
N GLN A 243 41.77 5.60 -11.67
CA GLN A 243 42.55 4.74 -12.55
C GLN A 243 43.94 4.60 -11.91
N ALA A 244 44.03 3.73 -10.91
CA ALA A 244 45.24 3.31 -10.25
C ALA A 244 45.86 2.29 -11.19
N ASN A 245 46.54 2.84 -12.18
CA ASN A 245 47.47 2.20 -13.09
C ASN A 245 46.89 1.10 -13.98
N ALA A 246 47.25 1.21 -15.26
CA ALA A 246 47.47 0.05 -16.10
C ALA A 246 48.50 -0.87 -15.40
N SER A 247 48.00 -1.77 -14.58
CA SER A 247 48.66 -3.00 -14.15
C SER A 247 47.53 -3.97 -13.90
N THR A 248 47.09 -4.58 -15.00
CA THR A 248 46.33 -5.82 -15.00
C THR A 248 46.82 -6.71 -13.84
N PRO A 249 45.98 -7.10 -12.86
CA PRO A 249 46.29 -8.29 -12.12
C PRO A 249 46.19 -9.40 -13.17
N MET A 250 47.34 -9.87 -13.63
CA MET A 250 47.47 -11.12 -14.37
C MET A 250 46.52 -12.11 -13.71
N ILE A 251 45.47 -12.50 -14.41
CA ILE A 251 44.69 -13.69 -14.04
C ILE A 251 45.73 -14.80 -14.06
N GLN A 252 46.22 -15.19 -12.88
CA GLN A 252 47.08 -16.35 -12.81
C GLN A 252 46.25 -17.51 -13.35
N PRO A 253 46.74 -18.24 -14.37
CA PRO A 253 46.00 -19.36 -14.91
C PRO A 253 45.69 -20.30 -13.74
N MET A 254 44.44 -20.76 -13.68
CA MET A 254 44.00 -21.72 -12.67
C MET A 254 45.03 -22.85 -12.57
N PRO A 255 45.54 -23.17 -11.37
CA PRO A 255 46.55 -24.20 -11.21
C PRO A 255 46.05 -25.51 -11.80
N THR A 256 46.91 -26.20 -12.54
CA THR A 256 46.54 -27.46 -13.20
C THR A 256 46.06 -28.47 -12.16
N LEU A 257 45.26 -29.46 -12.58
CA LEU A 257 44.75 -30.52 -11.69
C LEU A 257 45.88 -31.14 -10.84
N GLN A 258 47.08 -31.25 -11.42
CA GLN A 258 48.27 -31.77 -10.77
C GLN A 258 48.82 -30.83 -9.67
N GLN A 259 48.77 -29.52 -9.87
CA GLN A 259 49.14 -28.52 -8.86
C GLN A 259 48.10 -28.44 -7.74
N GLN A 260 46.81 -28.59 -8.05
CA GLN A 260 45.75 -28.64 -7.05
C GLN A 260 45.87 -29.90 -6.16
N LEU A 261 46.19 -31.05 -6.74
CA LEU A 261 46.43 -32.30 -6.00
C LEU A 261 47.67 -32.19 -5.09
N LEU A 262 48.74 -31.53 -5.55
CA LEU A 262 49.92 -31.29 -4.72
C LEU A 262 49.62 -30.36 -3.54
N MET A 263 48.82 -29.30 -3.75
CA MET A 263 48.40 -28.42 -2.66
C MET A 263 47.50 -29.13 -1.64
N GLN A 264 46.59 -30.01 -2.09
CA GLN A 264 45.79 -30.82 -1.18
C GLN A 264 46.65 -31.80 -0.38
N ALA A 265 47.64 -32.45 -1.00
CA ALA A 265 48.56 -33.36 -0.31
C ALA A 265 49.37 -32.63 0.79
N LEU A 266 49.89 -31.43 0.49
CA LEU A 266 50.62 -30.61 1.45
C LEU A 266 49.74 -30.10 2.61
N LEU A 267 48.46 -29.84 2.34
CA LEU A 267 47.48 -29.46 3.37
C LEU A 267 47.18 -30.65 4.30
N ILE A 268 47.04 -31.84 3.75
CA ILE A 268 46.83 -33.09 4.52
C ILE A 268 48.07 -33.40 5.38
N GLU A 269 49.28 -33.24 4.84
CA GLU A 269 50.53 -33.36 5.61
C GLU A 269 50.60 -32.36 6.77
N ARG A 270 50.23 -31.08 6.53
CA ARG A 270 50.14 -30.07 7.60
C ARG A 270 49.10 -30.40 8.66
N LEU A 271 47.94 -30.90 8.28
CA LEU A 271 46.88 -31.29 9.22
C LEU A 271 47.27 -32.53 10.03
N LYS A 272 47.98 -33.49 9.42
CA LYS A 272 48.57 -34.64 10.14
C LYS A 272 49.64 -34.21 11.14
N SER A 273 50.50 -33.25 10.77
CA SER A 273 51.49 -32.66 11.68
C SER A 273 50.82 -31.94 12.85
N MET A 274 49.77 -31.13 12.61
CA MET A 274 49.03 -30.45 13.68
C MET A 274 48.28 -31.42 14.61
N ALA A 275 47.73 -32.52 14.09
CA ALA A 275 47.11 -33.56 14.91
C ALA A 275 48.13 -34.32 15.79
N PHE A 276 49.37 -34.46 15.32
CA PHE A 276 50.46 -35.06 16.09
C PHE A 276 50.89 -34.19 17.28
N PHE A 277 50.86 -32.86 17.14
CA PHE A 277 51.16 -31.92 18.24
C PHE A 277 50.05 -31.85 19.32
N ALA A 278 48.81 -32.23 18.99
CA ALA A 278 47.69 -32.21 19.94
C ALA A 278 47.67 -33.42 20.91
N GLN A 279 48.55 -34.41 20.72
CA GLN A 279 48.63 -35.62 21.56
C GLN A 279 49.84 -35.65 22.52
N LEU A 280 50.63 -34.58 22.59
CA LEU A 280 51.73 -34.47 23.55
C LEU A 280 51.18 -34.12 24.96
N PRO A 281 51.58 -34.85 26.03
CA PRO A 281 51.00 -34.75 27.38
C PRO A 281 51.44 -33.51 28.17
N GLY A 282 51.63 -32.37 27.52
CA GLY A 282 52.00 -31.08 28.13
C GLY A 282 50.90 -30.02 28.13
N PHE A 283 49.85 -30.17 27.33
CA PHE A 283 48.85 -29.10 27.14
C PHE A 283 47.71 -29.10 28.17
N LEU A 284 47.49 -30.20 28.90
CA LEU A 284 46.45 -30.32 29.94
C LEU A 284 46.86 -29.76 31.30
N ALA A 285 48.15 -29.44 31.52
CA ALA A 285 48.64 -28.94 32.82
C ALA A 285 48.42 -27.42 33.01
N ALA A 286 48.08 -26.66 31.97
CA ALA A 286 47.99 -25.20 32.03
C ALA A 286 46.60 -24.65 32.41
N GLN A 287 45.60 -25.50 32.67
CA GLN A 287 44.24 -25.07 33.02
C GLN A 287 43.85 -25.28 34.51
N GLN A 288 44.75 -25.74 35.37
CA GLN A 288 44.46 -25.97 36.80
C GLN A 288 45.10 -24.97 37.78
N GLN A 289 45.63 -23.83 37.31
CA GLN A 289 46.09 -22.76 38.20
C GLN A 289 45.42 -21.44 37.86
N GLN A 290 44.13 -21.33 38.16
CA GLN A 290 43.42 -20.07 38.42
C GLN A 290 42.05 -20.40 39.05
N SER A 291 42.09 -20.67 40.35
CA SER A 291 40.94 -20.70 41.26
C SER A 291 41.34 -19.99 42.53
#